data_AF-A0A7Z1MGS2-F1
#
_entry.id   AF-A0A7Z1MGS2-F1
#
_cell.length_a   1.000
_cell.length_b   1.000
_cell.length_c   1.000
_cell.angle_alpha   90.00
_cell.angle_beta   90.00
_cell.angle_gamma   90.00
#
_symmetry.space_group_name_H-M   'P 1'
#
loop_
_entity.id
_entity.type
_entity.pdbx_description
1 polymer ?
#
loop_
_entity_poly.entity_id
_entity_poly.type
_entity_poly.pdbx_seq_one_letter_code
_entity_poly.pdbx_strand_id
1 'polypeptide(L)' 'MAEHKTAQELVAIREHRAPLLVEADHLVNLALDSEVEITPFRHYRQQLRDITQTYKTLKDVVWPQKPSLPQASA' A
#
# COMPACT_ATOMS: atom_id res chain seq x y z
N MET A 1 24.56 -13.39 13.34
CA MET A 1 24.16 -13.45 11.91
C MET A 1 22.67 -13.23 11.65
N ALA A 2 21.76 -13.36 12.63
CA ALA A 2 20.31 -13.22 12.40
C ALA A 2 19.82 -11.76 12.22
N GLU A 3 20.48 -10.78 12.83
CA GLU A 3 20.05 -9.37 12.78
C GLU A 3 20.20 -8.73 11.40
N HIS A 4 21.27 -9.06 10.65
CA HIS A 4 21.50 -8.50 9.31
C HIS A 4 20.42 -8.90 8.29
N LYS A 5 19.90 -10.14 8.39
CA LYS A 5 18.88 -10.65 7.49
C LYS A 5 17.55 -9.91 7.66
N THR A 6 17.17 -9.59 8.89
CA THR A 6 15.93 -8.87 9.19
C THR A 6 15.96 -7.43 8.67
N ALA A 7 17.13 -6.76 8.74
CA ALA A 7 17.28 -5.42 8.19
C ALA A 7 17.12 -5.39 6.66
N GLN A 8 17.70 -6.37 5.95
CA GLN A 8 17.57 -6.49 4.49
C GLN A 8 16.12 -6.79 4.06
N GLU A 9 15.43 -7.67 4.77
CA GLU A 9 14.01 -7.97 4.51
C GLU A 9 13.12 -6.74 4.71
N LEU A 10 13.35 -5.96 5.77
CA LEU A 10 12.63 -4.71 6.00
C LEU A 10 12.89 -3.66 4.92
N VAL A 11 14.12 -3.61 4.38
CA VAL A 11 14.43 -2.76 3.22
C VAL A 11 13.63 -3.21 2.00
N ALA A 12 13.64 -4.51 1.69
CA ALA A 12 12.90 -5.05 0.54
C ALA A 12 11.38 -4.78 0.65
N ILE A 13 10.79 -4.94 1.84
CA ILE A 13 9.40 -4.57 2.11
C ILE A 13 9.16 -3.09 1.82
N ARG A 14 10.07 -2.20 2.26
CA ARG A 14 9.94 -0.76 2.01
C ARG A 14 10.04 -0.41 0.53
N GLU A 15 10.93 -1.07 -0.20
CA GLU A 15 11.10 -0.89 -1.64
C GLU A 15 9.86 -1.33 -2.43
N HIS A 16 9.28 -2.49 -2.11
CA HIS A 16 8.03 -2.94 -2.73
C HIS A 16 6.82 -2.08 -2.33
N ARG A 17 6.79 -1.60 -1.09
CA ARG A 17 5.71 -0.74 -0.59
C ARG A 17 5.72 0.66 -1.19
N ALA A 18 6.90 1.22 -1.50
CA ALA A 18 7.05 2.58 -2.00
C ALA A 18 6.17 2.88 -3.23
N PRO A 19 6.24 2.12 -4.34
CA PRO A 19 5.39 2.38 -5.50
C PRO A 19 3.89 2.20 -5.19
N LEU A 20 3.53 1.25 -4.32
CA LEU A 20 2.13 1.05 -3.92
C LEU A 20 1.57 2.23 -3.11
N LEU A 21 2.39 2.87 -2.28
CA LEU A 21 2.01 4.07 -1.54
C LEU A 21 1.80 5.27 -2.47
N VAL A 22 2.65 5.41 -3.49
CA VAL A 22 2.51 6.45 -4.52
C VAL A 22 1.22 6.23 -5.31
N GLU A 23 0.97 4.99 -5.74
CA GLU A 23 -0.28 4.64 -6.43
C GLU A 23 -1.51 4.88 -5.55
N ALA A 24 -1.46 4.49 -4.28
CA ALA A 24 -2.54 4.73 -3.33
C ALA A 24 -2.82 6.23 -3.13
N ASP A 25 -1.77 7.06 -3.09
CA ASP A 25 -1.92 8.51 -2.99
C ASP A 25 -2.55 9.10 -4.25
N HIS A 26 -2.11 8.66 -5.43
CA HIS A 26 -2.73 9.03 -6.70
C HIS A 26 -4.21 8.64 -6.76
N LEU A 27 -4.57 7.44 -6.29
CA LEU A 27 -5.97 7.01 -6.22
C LEU A 27 -6.81 7.87 -5.27
N VAL A 28 -6.26 8.33 -4.15
CA VAL A 28 -6.96 9.27 -3.26
C VAL A 28 -7.22 10.59 -3.98
N ASN A 29 -6.24 11.13 -4.70
CA ASN A 29 -6.41 12.37 -5.47
C ASN A 29 -7.42 12.20 -6.61
N LEU A 30 -7.34 11.10 -7.36
CA LEU A 30 -8.28 10.80 -8.44
C LEU A 30 -9.71 10.59 -7.91
N ALA A 31 -9.86 9.97 -6.74
CA ALA A 31 -11.15 9.83 -6.09
C ALA A 31 -11.74 11.17 -5.64
N LEU A 32 -10.89 12.07 -5.13
CA LEU A 32 -11.28 13.45 -4.81
C LEU A 32 -11.71 14.22 -6.06
N ASP A 33 -10.93 14.14 -7.14
CA ASP A 33 -11.20 14.83 -8.41
C ASP A 33 -12.48 14.31 -9.09
N SER A 34 -12.77 13.03 -8.91
CA SER A 34 -13.99 12.39 -9.46
C SER A 34 -15.21 12.52 -8.53
N GLU A 35 -15.08 13.20 -7.39
CA GLU A 35 -16.12 13.32 -6.35
C GLU A 35 -16.68 11.97 -5.87
N VAL A 36 -15.83 10.92 -5.87
CA VAL A 36 -16.20 9.58 -5.40
C VAL A 36 -15.70 9.32 -3.98
N GLU A 37 -16.15 8.22 -3.41
CA GLU A 37 -15.86 7.81 -2.04
C GLU A 37 -14.36 7.55 -1.83
N ILE A 38 -13.69 8.38 -1.00
CA ILE A 38 -12.23 8.36 -0.83
C ILE A 38 -11.71 7.40 0.25
N THR A 39 -12.59 6.95 1.15
CA THR A 39 -12.26 6.12 2.33
C THR A 39 -11.55 4.81 1.97
N PRO A 40 -11.91 4.06 0.90
CA PRO A 40 -11.29 2.78 0.58
C PRO A 40 -9.84 2.99 0.17
N PHE A 41 -9.56 4.07 -0.55
CA PHE A 41 -8.21 4.45 -0.96
C PHE A 41 -7.35 4.90 0.22
N ARG A 42 -7.93 5.65 1.17
CA ARG A 42 -7.24 6.02 2.42
C ARG A 42 -6.95 4.80 3.29
N HIS A 43 -7.91 3.88 3.44
CA HIS A 43 -7.73 2.63 4.16
C HIS A 43 -6.68 1.74 3.48
N TYR A 44 -6.68 1.64 2.15
CA TYR A 44 -5.65 0.93 1.39
C TYR A 44 -4.26 1.51 1.67
N ARG A 45 -4.10 2.84 1.61
CA ARG A 45 -2.84 3.52 1.92
C ARG A 45 -2.37 3.25 3.35
N GLN A 46 -3.30 3.23 4.31
CA GLN A 46 -2.97 2.97 5.71
C GLN A 46 -2.51 1.52 5.91
N GLN A 47 -3.22 0.55 5.34
CA GLN A 47 -2.83 -0.86 5.38
C GLN A 47 -1.42 -1.07 4.82
N LEU A 48 -1.08 -0.42 3.70
CA LEU A 48 0.28 -0.46 3.15
C LEU A 48 1.31 0.06 4.16
N ARG A 49 1.03 1.16 4.87
CA ARG A 49 1.96 1.72 5.88
C ARG A 49 2.22 0.73 7.02
N ASP A 50 1.17 0.06 7.46
CA ASP A 50 1.19 -0.84 8.61
C ASP A 50 1.94 -2.16 8.33
N ILE A 51 2.13 -2.53 7.05
CA ILE A 51 2.90 -3.74 6.65
C ILE A 51 4.26 -3.83 7.34
N THR A 52 5.00 -2.71 7.43
CA THR A 52 6.34 -2.71 8.06
C THR A 52 6.32 -2.87 9.59
N GLN A 53 5.16 -2.66 10.20
CA GLN A 53 4.94 -2.86 11.63
C GLN A 53 4.57 -4.33 11.90
N THR A 54 3.73 -4.92 11.05
CA THR A 54 3.22 -6.29 11.18
C THR A 54 4.20 -7.35 10.68
N TYR A 55 4.87 -7.12 9.55
CA TYR A 55 5.72 -8.12 8.89
C TYR A 55 7.20 -7.76 9.00
N LYS A 56 8.05 -8.79 9.14
CA LYS A 56 9.52 -8.66 9.20
C LYS A 56 10.24 -9.32 8.02
N THR A 57 9.49 -10.00 7.16
CA THR A 57 9.96 -10.85 6.06
C THR A 57 9.07 -10.63 4.85
N LEU A 58 9.67 -10.38 3.67
CA LEU A 58 8.94 -9.99 2.46
C LEU A 58 8.00 -11.10 1.99
N LYS A 59 8.44 -12.35 2.08
CA LYS A 59 7.68 -13.54 1.66
C LYS A 59 6.38 -13.76 2.44
N ASP A 60 6.30 -13.25 3.67
CA ASP A 60 5.14 -13.44 4.55
C ASP A 60 4.18 -12.25 4.47
N VAL A 61 4.55 -11.18 3.73
CA VAL A 61 3.71 -10.00 3.56
C VAL A 61 2.46 -10.35 2.75
N VAL A 62 1.31 -10.13 3.36
CA VAL A 62 0.04 -10.07 2.66
C VAL A 62 -0.22 -8.63 2.24
N TRP A 63 -0.13 -8.37 0.94
CA TRP A 63 -0.41 -7.05 0.37
C TRP A 63 -1.92 -6.82 0.31
N PRO A 64 -2.43 -5.67 0.78
CA PRO A 64 -3.85 -5.37 0.72
C PRO A 64 -4.32 -5.30 -0.73
N GLN A 65 -5.58 -5.67 -0.96
CA GLN A 65 -6.15 -5.57 -2.30
C GLN A 65 -6.39 -4.10 -2.66
N LYS A 66 -5.93 -3.71 -3.85
CA LYS A 66 -6.13 -2.36 -4.38
C LYS A 66 -7.63 -2.12 -4.66
N PRO A 67 -8.24 -1.06 -4.11
CA PRO A 67 -9.61 -0.70 -4.44
C PRO A 67 -9.73 -0.22 -5.89
N SER A 68 -10.86 -0.51 -6.52
CA SER A 68 -11.19 -0.03 -7.86
C SER A 68 -11.93 1.29 -7.78
N LEU A 69 -11.61 2.23 -8.68
CA LEU A 69 -12.45 3.39 -8.88
C LEU A 69 -13.79 2.96 -9.51
N PRO A 70 -14.91 3.61 -9.16
CA PRO A 70 -16.15 3.42 -9.87
C PRO A 70 -15.89 3.73 -11.33
N GLN A 71 -16.12 2.76 -12.22
CA GLN A 71 -16.03 3.01 -13.65
C GLN A 71 -17.12 4.04 -13.96
N ALA A 72 -16.73 5.22 -14.45
CA ALA A 72 -17.69 6.14 -15.04
C ALA A 72 -18.39 5.35 -16.16
N SER A 73 -19.63 4.96 -15.91
CA SER A 73 -20.45 4.33 -16.94
C SER A 73 -20.64 5.40 -18.00
N ALA A 74 -20.07 5.14 -19.18
CA ALA A 74 -20.19 6.00 -20.36
C ALA A 74 -21.64 6.19 -20.79
#